data_AF-A0A7S4VWW1-F1
#
_entry.id   AF-A0A7S4VWW1-F1
#
_cell.length_a   1.000
_cell.length_b   1.000
_cell.length_c   1.000
_cell.angle_alpha   90.00
_cell.angle_beta   90.00
_cell.angle_gamma   90.00
#
_symmetry.space_group_name_H-M   'P 1'
#
loop_
_entity.id
_entity.type
_entity.pdbx_description
1 polymer ?
#
loop_
_entity_poly.entity_id
_entity_poly.type
_entity_poly.pdbx_seq_one_letter_code
_entity_poly.pdbx_strand_id
1 'polypeptide(L)'
;MASAKEEEELLKYFNKGSAVSRDIGDEKRDVQDNNAGVDWQEVIFNSLAVLGVLSALLASAIEDSFIVSFVGVICMIAAPAAAIKEIKLSDMESLRELMRRMKGEVKRIKNGNKKLEKENDELEKTIESLQEIEDSFEKIAEKQGQNVDTMVKLVEEFKKVQKEIEASIEAQIVQDLITAITTADKDGDFDVDDKEIAQLILRLDTMEGFELNEKLFREKWKKTDKSLSSILEIVQNLMDANVPEEENIFNIRAEHLLPRELRGL
;
A
#
# COMPACT_ATOMS: atom_id res chain seq x y z
N MET A 1 23.79 -0.39 -15.75
CA MET A 1 22.37 -0.69 -15.48
C MET A 1 21.58 0.49 -14.88
N ALA A 2 22.22 1.48 -14.23
CA ALA A 2 21.51 2.68 -13.72
C ALA A 2 20.98 3.63 -14.81
N SER A 3 21.71 3.79 -15.91
CA SER A 3 21.35 4.71 -17.01
C SER A 3 20.07 4.36 -17.78
N ALA A 4 19.67 3.09 -17.81
CA ALA A 4 18.46 2.66 -18.54
C ALA A 4 17.17 2.95 -17.75
N LYS A 5 17.25 2.99 -16.41
CA LYS A 5 16.10 3.33 -15.56
C LYS A 5 15.79 4.83 -15.57
N GLU A 6 16.81 5.67 -15.66
CA GLU A 6 16.62 7.13 -15.75
C GLU A 6 15.99 7.55 -17.09
N GLU A 7 16.33 6.87 -18.20
CA GLU A 7 15.69 7.13 -19.50
C GLU A 7 14.20 6.72 -19.52
N GLU A 8 13.83 5.61 -18.87
CA GLU A 8 12.42 5.21 -18.76
C GLU A 8 11.58 6.18 -17.91
N GLU A 9 12.13 6.70 -16.81
CA GLU A 9 11.42 7.71 -16.01
C GLU A 9 11.24 9.02 -16.79
N LEU A 10 12.27 9.49 -17.50
CA LEU A 10 12.18 10.71 -18.30
C LEU A 10 11.16 10.58 -19.44
N LEU A 11 11.08 9.43 -20.09
CA LEU A 11 10.05 9.16 -21.10
C LEU A 11 8.63 9.16 -20.51
N LYS A 12 8.47 8.68 -19.28
CA LYS A 12 7.17 8.71 -18.58
C LYS A 12 6.73 10.14 -18.25
N TYR A 13 7.65 11.01 -17.83
CA TYR A 13 7.35 12.43 -17.59
C TYR A 13 7.08 13.20 -18.88
N PHE A 14 7.82 12.90 -19.96
CA PHE A 14 7.60 13.54 -21.26
C PHE A 14 6.24 13.16 -21.88
N ASN A 15 5.86 11.88 -21.78
CA ASN A 15 4.59 11.41 -22.30
C ASN A 15 3.40 11.99 -21.51
N LYS A 16 3.54 12.14 -20.18
CA LYS A 16 2.54 12.78 -19.31
C LYS A 16 2.39 14.28 -19.59
N GLY A 17 3.49 14.99 -19.92
CA GLY A 17 3.45 16.38 -20.37
C GLY A 17 2.77 16.56 -21.74
N SER A 18 2.92 15.59 -22.65
CA SER A 18 2.26 15.61 -23.96
C SER A 18 0.75 15.35 -23.88
N ALA A 19 0.30 14.55 -22.91
CA ALA A 19 -1.11 14.29 -22.66
C ALA A 19 -1.81 15.54 -22.09
N VAL A 20 -1.17 16.24 -21.14
CA VAL A 20 -1.72 17.49 -20.56
C VAL A 20 -1.74 18.63 -21.58
N SER A 21 -0.77 18.68 -22.50
CA SER A 21 -0.76 19.69 -23.58
C SER A 21 -1.83 19.42 -24.65
N ARG A 22 -2.30 18.17 -24.79
CA ARG A 22 -3.43 17.81 -25.65
C ARG A 22 -4.77 18.20 -25.03
N ASP A 23 -4.97 17.98 -23.73
CA ASP A 23 -6.22 18.38 -23.05
C ASP A 23 -6.40 19.91 -23.00
N ILE A 24 -5.34 20.68 -22.77
CA ILE A 24 -5.39 22.16 -22.80
C ILE A 24 -5.60 22.70 -24.24
N GLY A 25 -5.21 21.93 -25.26
CA GLY A 25 -5.40 22.25 -26.68
C GLY A 25 -6.81 21.93 -27.20
N ASP A 26 -7.55 21.04 -26.54
CA ASP A 26 -8.93 20.70 -26.89
C ASP A 26 -9.93 21.54 -26.08
N GLU A 27 -9.61 21.91 -24.83
CA GLU A 27 -10.45 22.84 -24.04
C GLU A 27 -10.44 24.28 -24.59
N LYS A 28 -9.40 24.68 -25.33
CA LYS A 28 -9.39 25.96 -26.07
C LYS A 28 -10.10 25.90 -27.42
N ARG A 29 -10.45 24.72 -27.93
CA ARG A 29 -11.24 24.59 -29.18
C ARG A 29 -12.74 24.63 -28.92
N ASP A 30 -13.21 24.18 -27.75
CA ASP A 30 -14.65 24.22 -27.43
C ASP A 30 -15.15 25.58 -26.90
N VAL A 31 -14.24 26.51 -26.57
CA VAL A 31 -14.60 27.88 -26.13
C VAL A 31 -14.45 28.91 -27.26
N GLN A 32 -13.90 28.51 -28.42
CA GLN A 32 -13.71 29.39 -29.59
C GLN A 32 -14.67 29.08 -30.76
N ASP A 33 -15.82 28.45 -30.50
CA ASP A 33 -16.90 28.27 -31.49
C ASP A 33 -18.24 28.91 -31.07
N ASN A 34 -18.26 29.68 -29.98
CA ASN A 34 -19.43 30.45 -29.53
C ASN A 34 -19.34 31.95 -29.81
N ASN A 35 -18.45 32.38 -30.70
CA ASN A 35 -18.38 33.77 -31.13
C ASN A 35 -18.72 33.88 -32.61
N ALA A 36 -20.02 34.03 -32.88
CA ALA A 36 -20.62 34.70 -34.02
C ALA A 36 -19.71 34.88 -35.25
N GLY A 37 -19.28 33.77 -35.85
CA GLY A 37 -18.78 33.75 -37.21
C GLY A 37 -19.99 33.95 -38.11
N VAL A 38 -20.35 35.20 -38.37
CA VAL A 38 -21.27 35.50 -39.46
C VAL A 38 -20.59 34.94 -40.71
N ASP A 39 -21.20 33.91 -41.31
CA ASP A 39 -20.66 33.28 -42.51
C ASP A 39 -20.57 34.36 -43.59
N TRP A 40 -19.34 34.75 -43.95
CA TRP A 40 -19.11 35.87 -44.86
C TRP A 40 -19.77 35.63 -46.22
N GLN A 41 -20.05 34.37 -46.56
CA GLN A 41 -20.82 34.01 -47.75
C GLN A 41 -22.29 34.47 -47.64
N GLU A 42 -22.95 34.25 -46.50
CA GLU A 42 -24.34 34.70 -46.30
C GLU A 42 -24.49 36.22 -46.36
N VAL A 43 -23.52 36.97 -45.81
CA VAL A 43 -23.53 38.45 -45.88
C VAL A 43 -23.35 38.93 -47.31
N ILE A 44 -22.44 38.30 -48.07
CA ILE A 44 -22.22 38.66 -49.47
C ILE A 44 -23.46 38.36 -50.31
N PHE A 45 -24.07 37.18 -50.17
CA PHE A 45 -25.28 36.82 -50.91
C PHE A 45 -26.48 37.72 -50.56
N ASN A 46 -26.68 38.02 -49.27
CA ASN A 46 -27.76 38.91 -48.83
C ASN A 46 -27.54 40.35 -49.32
N SER A 47 -26.31 40.85 -49.29
CA SER A 47 -25.99 42.18 -49.82
C SER A 47 -26.19 42.28 -51.34
N LEU A 48 -25.85 41.23 -52.08
CA LEU A 48 -26.04 41.14 -53.53
C LEU A 48 -27.54 41.10 -53.89
N ALA A 49 -28.35 40.38 -53.11
CA ALA A 49 -29.80 40.35 -53.28
C ALA A 49 -30.43 41.74 -53.07
N VAL A 50 -30.01 42.48 -52.03
CA VAL A 50 -30.48 43.84 -51.76
C VAL A 50 -30.08 44.80 -52.89
N LEU A 51 -28.85 44.69 -53.39
CA LEU A 51 -28.39 45.46 -54.55
C LEU A 51 -29.16 45.11 -55.84
N GLY A 52 -29.52 43.84 -56.02
CA GLY A 52 -30.35 43.39 -57.13
C GLY A 52 -31.76 44.00 -57.09
N VAL A 53 -32.38 44.02 -55.90
CA VAL A 53 -33.71 44.65 -55.72
C VAL A 53 -33.64 46.16 -55.94
N LEU A 54 -32.61 46.83 -55.41
CA LEU A 54 -32.39 48.27 -55.61
C LEU A 54 -32.13 48.63 -57.07
N SER A 55 -31.32 47.84 -57.78
CA SER A 55 -31.05 48.07 -59.20
C SER A 55 -32.29 47.84 -60.07
N ALA A 56 -33.12 46.84 -59.75
CA ALA A 56 -34.40 46.61 -60.41
C ALA A 56 -35.41 47.76 -60.17
N LEU A 57 -35.45 48.32 -58.96
CA LEU A 57 -36.29 49.47 -58.59
C LEU A 57 -35.85 50.77 -59.30
N LEU A 58 -34.54 50.98 -59.43
CA LEU A 58 -33.98 52.09 -60.19
C LEU A 58 -34.22 51.93 -61.70
N ALA A 59 -34.08 50.71 -62.22
CA ALA A 59 -34.36 50.41 -63.62
C ALA A 59 -35.85 50.61 -63.98
N SER A 60 -36.76 50.21 -63.09
CA SER A 60 -38.21 50.43 -63.28
C SER A 60 -38.64 51.90 -63.22
N ALA A 61 -37.82 52.77 -62.61
CA ALA A 61 -38.09 54.21 -62.55
C ALA A 61 -37.63 54.94 -63.82
N ILE A 62 -36.74 54.33 -64.60
CA ILE A 62 -36.17 54.90 -65.83
C ILE A 62 -36.86 54.33 -67.07
N GLU A 63 -37.29 53.07 -67.05
CA GLU A 63 -38.00 52.41 -68.14
C GLU A 63 -39.35 51.84 -67.70
N ASP A 64 -40.44 52.23 -68.38
CA ASP A 64 -41.82 51.72 -68.18
C ASP A 64 -42.00 50.28 -68.74
N SER A 65 -41.08 49.38 -68.41
CA SER A 65 -41.12 47.98 -68.83
C SER A 65 -41.81 47.12 -67.77
N PHE A 66 -43.05 46.72 -68.05
CA PHE A 66 -43.88 45.85 -67.21
C PHE A 66 -43.15 44.56 -66.74
N ILE A 67 -42.25 44.02 -67.56
CA ILE A 67 -41.49 42.80 -67.27
C ILE A 67 -40.58 42.98 -66.04
N VAL A 68 -39.92 44.13 -65.90
CA VAL A 68 -38.96 44.38 -64.80
C VAL A 68 -39.71 44.48 -63.47
N SER A 69 -40.87 45.16 -63.46
CA SER A 69 -41.73 45.23 -62.28
C SER A 69 -42.23 43.85 -61.85
N PHE A 70 -42.58 42.97 -62.81
CA PHE A 70 -43.06 41.63 -62.51
C PHE A 70 -41.98 40.73 -61.92
N VAL A 71 -40.76 40.77 -62.49
CA VAL A 71 -39.60 40.04 -61.95
C VAL A 71 -39.23 40.52 -60.56
N GLY A 72 -39.29 41.83 -60.30
CA GLY A 72 -39.05 42.41 -58.97
C GLY A 72 -40.00 41.86 -57.90
N VAL A 73 -41.29 41.74 -58.21
CA VAL A 73 -42.29 41.17 -57.29
C VAL A 73 -42.03 39.68 -57.02
N ILE A 74 -41.65 38.91 -58.05
CA ILE A 74 -41.31 37.50 -57.88
C ILE A 74 -40.05 37.33 -57.01
N CYS A 75 -39.01 38.14 -57.23
CA CYS A 75 -37.80 38.12 -56.41
C CYS A 75 -38.06 38.49 -54.96
N MET A 76 -38.94 39.46 -54.70
CA MET A 76 -39.33 39.86 -53.34
C MET A 76 -40.04 38.74 -52.57
N ILE A 77 -40.74 37.83 -53.26
CA ILE A 77 -41.39 36.66 -52.64
C ILE A 77 -40.42 35.48 -52.54
N ALA A 78 -39.58 35.27 -53.56
CA ALA A 78 -38.66 34.14 -53.62
C ALA A 78 -37.52 34.24 -52.59
N ALA A 79 -37.00 35.45 -52.32
CA ALA A 79 -35.89 35.64 -51.40
C ALA A 79 -36.22 35.24 -49.94
N PRO A 80 -37.34 35.69 -49.32
CA PRO A 80 -37.75 35.23 -47.99
C PRO A 80 -38.02 33.72 -47.96
N ALA A 81 -38.59 33.16 -49.02
CA ALA A 81 -38.88 31.72 -49.10
C ALA A 81 -37.62 30.86 -49.15
N ALA A 82 -36.55 31.35 -49.79
CA ALA A 82 -35.24 30.69 -49.81
C ALA A 82 -34.58 30.74 -48.42
N ALA A 83 -34.57 31.91 -47.78
CA ALA A 83 -34.00 32.09 -46.43
C ALA A 83 -34.67 31.18 -45.39
N ILE A 84 -36.00 31.02 -45.43
CA ILE A 84 -36.72 30.11 -44.52
C ILE A 84 -36.33 28.64 -44.75
N LYS A 85 -36.03 28.25 -46.00
CA LYS A 85 -35.61 26.88 -46.32
C LYS A 85 -34.19 26.60 -45.84
N GLU A 86 -33.31 27.59 -45.92
CA GLU A 86 -31.93 27.50 -45.43
C GLU A 86 -31.88 27.30 -43.91
N ILE A 87 -32.70 28.05 -43.15
CA ILE A 87 -32.85 27.84 -41.70
C ILE A 87 -33.29 26.40 -41.38
N LYS A 88 -34.28 25.87 -42.13
CA LYS A 88 -34.75 24.49 -41.93
C LYS A 88 -33.71 23.44 -42.31
N LEU A 89 -32.83 23.71 -43.26
CA LEU A 89 -31.74 22.81 -43.63
C LEU A 89 -30.64 22.81 -42.56
N SER A 90 -30.33 23.96 -41.98
CA SER A 90 -29.41 24.09 -40.84
C SER A 90 -29.92 23.34 -39.60
N ASP A 91 -31.23 23.42 -39.31
CA ASP A 91 -31.86 22.63 -38.24
C ASP A 91 -31.76 21.11 -38.47
N MET A 92 -31.74 20.65 -39.73
CA MET A 92 -31.57 19.22 -40.02
C MET A 92 -30.12 18.76 -39.86
N GLU A 93 -29.15 19.64 -40.10
CA GLU A 93 -27.73 19.35 -39.89
C GLU A 93 -27.41 19.29 -38.40
N SER A 94 -27.91 20.24 -37.61
CA SER A 94 -27.79 20.23 -36.15
C SER A 94 -28.47 19.00 -35.53
N LEU A 95 -29.62 18.56 -36.05
CA LEU A 95 -30.30 17.34 -35.62
C LEU A 95 -29.50 16.08 -35.99
N ARG A 96 -28.86 16.04 -37.16
CA ARG A 96 -27.95 14.94 -37.54
C ARG A 96 -26.74 14.87 -36.63
N GLU A 97 -26.17 16.01 -36.28
CA GLU A 97 -25.06 16.08 -35.34
C GLU A 97 -25.49 15.60 -33.95
N LEU A 98 -26.65 16.06 -33.47
CA LEU A 98 -27.24 15.63 -32.21
C LEU A 98 -27.53 14.12 -32.21
N MET A 99 -27.99 13.55 -33.32
CA MET A 99 -28.18 12.11 -33.47
C MET A 99 -26.85 11.34 -33.46
N ARG A 100 -25.77 11.90 -34.03
CA ARG A 100 -24.42 11.30 -33.94
C ARG A 100 -23.92 11.35 -32.50
N ARG A 101 -24.09 12.48 -31.80
CA ARG A 101 -23.75 12.64 -30.38
C ARG A 101 -24.53 11.66 -29.51
N MET A 102 -25.85 11.55 -29.67
CA MET A 102 -26.69 10.55 -28.99
C MET A 102 -26.27 9.12 -29.29
N LYS A 103 -25.96 8.77 -30.55
CA LYS A 103 -25.45 7.43 -30.89
C LYS A 103 -24.10 7.16 -30.21
N GLY A 104 -23.25 8.18 -30.10
CA GLY A 104 -22.01 8.13 -29.33
C GLY A 104 -22.25 7.88 -27.84
N GLU A 105 -23.17 8.61 -27.23
CA GLU A 105 -23.55 8.45 -25.83
C GLU A 105 -24.18 7.08 -25.56
N VAL A 106 -25.10 6.61 -26.40
CA VAL A 106 -25.69 5.27 -26.31
C VAL A 106 -24.60 4.20 -26.42
N LYS A 107 -23.61 4.37 -27.30
CA LYS A 107 -22.47 3.46 -27.40
C LYS A 107 -21.60 3.50 -26.14
N ARG A 108 -21.39 4.69 -25.56
CA ARG A 108 -20.66 4.86 -24.29
C ARG A 108 -21.38 4.17 -23.13
N ILE A 109 -22.69 4.37 -23.00
CA ILE A 109 -23.53 3.73 -21.99
C ILE A 109 -23.56 2.22 -22.20
N LYS A 110 -23.72 1.73 -23.44
CA LYS A 110 -23.68 0.30 -23.75
C LYS A 110 -22.33 -0.33 -23.39
N ASN A 111 -21.23 0.38 -23.65
CA ASN A 111 -19.90 -0.08 -23.24
C ASN A 111 -19.72 -0.05 -21.72
N GLY A 112 -20.28 0.95 -21.04
CA GLY A 112 -20.34 1.02 -19.58
C GLY A 112 -21.11 -0.15 -18.98
N ASN A 113 -22.30 -0.46 -19.51
CA ASN A 113 -23.09 -1.62 -19.08
C ASN A 113 -22.35 -2.93 -19.30
N LYS A 114 -21.66 -3.11 -20.44
CA LYS A 114 -20.80 -4.29 -20.67
C LYS A 114 -19.63 -4.40 -19.70
N LYS A 115 -19.10 -3.27 -19.22
CA LYS A 115 -18.03 -3.24 -18.22
C LYS A 115 -18.58 -3.64 -16.85
N LEU A 116 -19.75 -3.10 -16.48
CA LEU A 116 -20.45 -3.46 -15.25
C LEU A 116 -20.89 -4.93 -15.25
N GLU A 117 -21.35 -5.47 -16.39
CA GLU A 117 -21.68 -6.88 -16.55
C GLU A 117 -20.45 -7.76 -16.33
N LYS A 118 -19.29 -7.39 -16.89
CA LYS A 118 -18.01 -8.09 -16.62
C LYS A 118 -17.57 -7.98 -15.16
N GLU A 119 -17.73 -6.82 -14.54
CA GLU A 119 -17.42 -6.63 -13.12
C GLU A 119 -18.35 -7.49 -12.24
N ASN A 120 -19.61 -7.65 -12.64
CA ASN A 120 -20.54 -8.55 -11.97
C ASN A 120 -20.16 -10.02 -12.15
N ASP A 121 -19.73 -10.44 -13.35
CA ASP A 121 -19.20 -11.80 -13.61
C ASP A 121 -17.91 -12.07 -12.79
N GLU A 122 -17.06 -11.06 -12.62
CA GLU A 122 -15.84 -11.15 -11.78
C GLU A 122 -16.20 -11.25 -10.29
N LEU A 123 -17.22 -10.51 -9.84
CA LEU A 123 -17.75 -10.62 -8.49
C LEU A 123 -18.40 -11.99 -8.23
N GLU A 124 -19.13 -12.53 -9.20
CA GLU A 124 -19.73 -13.88 -9.12
C GLU A 124 -18.63 -14.96 -8.98
N LYS A 125 -17.56 -14.88 -9.77
CA LYS A 125 -16.38 -15.76 -9.61
C LYS A 125 -15.69 -15.61 -8.27
N THR A 126 -15.67 -14.39 -7.73
CA THR A 126 -15.10 -14.13 -6.40
C THR A 126 -15.96 -14.77 -5.31
N ILE A 127 -17.30 -14.74 -5.46
CA ILE A 127 -18.23 -15.43 -4.57
C ILE A 127 -18.06 -16.95 -4.67
N GLU A 128 -17.95 -17.51 -5.88
CA GLU A 128 -17.67 -18.94 -6.09
C GLU A 128 -16.35 -19.35 -5.40
N SER A 129 -15.29 -18.54 -5.55
CA SER A 129 -14.00 -18.78 -4.91
C SER A 129 -14.08 -18.69 -3.38
N LEU A 130 -14.88 -17.76 -2.84
CA LEU A 130 -15.11 -17.64 -1.39
C LEU A 130 -15.90 -18.83 -0.86
N GLN A 131 -16.84 -19.36 -1.64
CA GLN A 131 -17.60 -20.56 -1.28
C GLN A 131 -16.71 -21.82 -1.31
N GLU A 132 -15.79 -21.95 -2.28
CA GLU A 132 -14.79 -23.03 -2.28
C GLU A 132 -13.84 -22.94 -1.07
N ILE A 133 -13.49 -21.72 -0.65
CA ILE A 133 -12.71 -21.47 0.57
C ILE A 133 -13.53 -21.82 1.82
N GLU A 134 -14.81 -21.48 1.88
CA GLU A 134 -15.73 -21.86 2.96
C GLU A 134 -15.86 -23.37 3.08
N ASP A 135 -16.10 -24.09 1.97
CA ASP A 135 -16.13 -25.55 1.93
C ASP A 135 -14.79 -26.16 2.38
N SER A 136 -13.68 -25.52 2.04
CA SER A 136 -12.34 -25.94 2.47
C SER A 136 -12.13 -25.67 3.96
N PHE A 137 -12.61 -24.54 4.48
CA PHE A 137 -12.60 -24.23 5.91
C PHE A 137 -13.54 -25.13 6.70
N GLU A 138 -14.70 -25.51 6.17
CA GLU A 138 -15.62 -26.47 6.78
C GLU A 138 -14.98 -27.86 6.82
N LYS A 139 -14.36 -28.32 5.72
CA LYS A 139 -13.57 -29.57 5.72
C LYS A 139 -12.36 -29.51 6.65
N ILE A 140 -11.73 -28.35 6.81
CA ILE A 140 -10.66 -28.14 7.79
C ILE A 140 -11.23 -28.12 9.20
N ALA A 141 -12.38 -27.50 9.45
CA ALA A 141 -13.04 -27.43 10.75
C ALA A 141 -13.58 -28.80 11.19
N GLU A 142 -14.15 -29.58 10.28
CA GLU A 142 -14.53 -30.98 10.48
C GLU A 142 -13.31 -31.85 10.77
N LYS A 143 -12.19 -31.62 10.08
CA LYS A 143 -10.89 -32.26 10.41
C LYS A 143 -10.30 -31.73 11.72
N GLN A 144 -10.57 -30.47 12.08
CA GLN A 144 -10.01 -29.80 13.26
C GLN A 144 -10.83 -29.99 14.54
N GLY A 145 -12.06 -30.52 14.44
CA GLY A 145 -12.76 -31.12 15.57
C GLY A 145 -11.97 -32.25 16.26
N GLN A 146 -10.97 -32.82 15.56
CA GLN A 146 -9.96 -33.74 16.12
C GLN A 146 -8.63 -33.08 16.52
N ASN A 147 -8.39 -31.79 16.20
CA ASN A 147 -7.09 -31.12 16.43
C ASN A 147 -7.00 -30.35 17.75
N VAL A 148 -8.08 -30.18 18.51
CA VAL A 148 -7.95 -29.61 19.87
C VAL A 148 -7.04 -30.51 20.71
N ASP A 149 -7.18 -31.83 20.60
CA ASP A 149 -6.30 -32.79 21.27
C ASP A 149 -4.85 -32.72 20.75
N THR A 150 -4.65 -32.51 19.45
CA THR A 150 -3.30 -32.32 18.87
C THR A 150 -2.67 -31.00 19.33
N MET A 151 -3.45 -29.93 19.42
CA MET A 151 -2.99 -28.62 19.89
C MET A 151 -2.66 -28.67 21.39
N VAL A 152 -3.47 -29.34 22.20
CA VAL A 152 -3.17 -29.58 23.62
C VAL A 152 -1.90 -30.40 23.76
N LYS A 153 -1.72 -31.48 22.98
CA LYS A 153 -0.48 -32.27 22.96
C LYS A 153 0.74 -31.44 22.55
N LEU A 154 0.62 -30.60 21.52
CA LEU A 154 1.71 -29.71 21.09
C LEU A 154 2.07 -28.69 22.18
N VAL A 155 1.10 -28.13 22.90
CA VAL A 155 1.36 -27.22 24.02
C VAL A 155 2.01 -27.96 25.20
N GLU A 156 1.61 -29.20 25.48
CA GLU A 156 2.24 -30.05 26.51
C GLU A 156 3.68 -30.42 26.13
N GLU A 157 3.92 -30.81 24.88
CA GLU A 157 5.27 -31.08 24.35
C GLU A 157 6.13 -29.82 24.39
N PHE A 158 5.59 -28.66 24.01
CA PHE A 158 6.30 -27.38 24.09
C PHE A 158 6.69 -27.04 25.54
N LYS A 159 5.78 -27.21 26.51
CA LYS A 159 6.09 -27.02 27.94
C LYS A 159 7.19 -27.98 28.41
N LYS A 160 7.21 -29.21 27.91
CA LYS A 160 8.25 -30.19 28.25
C LYS A 160 9.60 -29.76 27.67
N VAL A 161 9.64 -29.37 26.41
CA VAL A 161 10.84 -28.85 25.75
C VAL A 161 11.34 -27.59 26.44
N GLN A 162 10.46 -26.68 26.84
CA GLN A 162 10.83 -25.48 27.59
C GLN A 162 11.55 -25.83 28.90
N LYS A 163 11.03 -26.81 29.67
CA LYS A 163 11.69 -27.28 30.89
C LYS A 163 13.05 -27.91 30.62
N GLU A 164 13.19 -28.65 29.53
CA GLU A 164 14.47 -29.24 29.13
C GLU A 164 15.49 -28.17 28.73
N ILE A 165 15.05 -27.08 28.07
CA ILE A 165 15.88 -25.92 27.74
C ILE A 165 16.30 -25.17 29.01
N GLU A 166 15.37 -24.91 29.93
CA GLU A 166 15.66 -24.26 31.22
C GLU A 166 16.71 -25.06 32.01
N ALA A 167 16.52 -26.38 32.16
CA ALA A 167 17.49 -27.24 32.83
C ALA A 167 18.85 -27.28 32.10
N SER A 168 18.85 -27.24 30.76
CA SER A 168 20.09 -27.18 29.98
C SER A 168 20.83 -25.85 30.17
N ILE A 169 20.11 -24.74 30.29
CA ILE A 169 20.68 -23.41 30.55
C ILE A 169 21.27 -23.37 31.96
N GLU A 170 20.54 -23.86 32.96
CA GLU A 170 21.03 -23.95 34.34
C GLU A 170 22.31 -24.78 34.43
N ALA A 171 22.34 -25.95 33.79
CA ALA A 171 23.53 -26.80 33.74
C ALA A 171 24.72 -26.09 33.08
N GLN A 172 24.47 -25.35 31.99
CA GLN A 172 25.50 -24.58 31.31
C GLN A 172 26.07 -23.47 32.21
N ILE A 173 25.21 -22.70 32.89
CA ILE A 173 25.64 -21.67 33.84
C ILE A 173 26.48 -22.28 34.97
N VAL A 174 26.02 -23.38 35.56
CA VAL A 174 26.75 -24.08 36.62
C VAL A 174 28.12 -24.55 36.13
N GLN A 175 28.19 -25.11 34.92
CA GLN A 175 29.46 -25.51 34.32
C GLN A 175 30.40 -24.33 34.08
N ASP A 176 29.88 -23.21 33.58
CA ASP A 176 30.66 -22.00 33.35
C ASP A 176 31.16 -21.38 34.66
N LEU A 177 30.34 -21.42 35.72
CA LEU A 177 30.73 -21.04 37.08
C LEU A 177 31.85 -21.94 37.61
N ILE A 178 31.71 -23.27 37.55
CA ILE A 178 32.75 -24.21 37.98
C ILE A 178 34.05 -23.96 37.20
N THR A 179 33.94 -23.71 35.89
CA THR A 179 35.09 -23.40 35.04
C THR A 179 35.74 -22.07 35.45
N ALA A 180 34.94 -21.05 35.76
CA ALA A 180 35.45 -19.76 36.23
C ALA A 180 36.22 -19.89 37.54
N ILE A 181 35.67 -20.64 38.49
CA ILE A 181 36.25 -20.86 39.81
C ILE A 181 37.53 -21.67 39.70
N THR A 182 37.50 -22.79 38.97
CA THR A 182 38.69 -23.64 38.76
C THR A 182 39.80 -22.95 37.98
N THR A 183 39.48 -21.98 37.12
CA THR A 183 40.49 -21.17 36.43
C THR A 183 41.00 -19.99 37.27
N ALA A 184 40.28 -19.62 38.34
CA ALA A 184 40.69 -18.53 39.22
C ALA A 184 41.81 -18.96 40.17
N ASP A 185 41.82 -20.21 40.61
CA ASP A 185 42.90 -20.88 41.33
C ASP A 185 44.11 -21.07 40.40
N LYS A 186 45.15 -20.26 40.59
CA LYS A 186 46.32 -20.25 39.69
C LYS A 186 47.48 -21.10 40.17
N ASP A 187 47.59 -21.30 41.48
CA ASP A 187 48.65 -22.06 42.11
C ASP A 187 48.25 -23.51 42.42
N GLY A 188 46.96 -23.84 42.29
CA GLY A 188 46.43 -25.20 42.40
C GLY A 188 46.48 -25.73 43.82
N ASP A 189 46.47 -24.84 44.81
CA ASP A 189 46.48 -25.20 46.23
C ASP A 189 45.07 -25.41 46.80
N PHE A 190 44.03 -25.16 45.99
CA PHE A 190 42.61 -25.26 46.33
C PHE A 190 42.14 -24.29 47.43
N ASP A 191 42.97 -23.31 47.80
CA ASP A 191 42.67 -22.24 48.76
C ASP A 191 42.63 -20.90 48.03
N VAL A 192 41.48 -20.21 48.06
CA VAL A 192 41.29 -19.03 47.21
C VAL A 192 41.69 -17.76 47.95
N ASP A 193 42.71 -17.09 47.44
CA ASP A 193 43.23 -15.86 48.03
C ASP A 193 42.28 -14.66 47.81
N ASP A 194 42.39 -13.64 48.68
CA ASP A 194 41.55 -12.43 48.57
C ASP A 194 41.72 -11.71 47.20
N LYS A 195 42.91 -11.86 46.58
CA LYS A 195 43.20 -11.34 45.23
C LYS A 195 42.54 -12.17 44.13
N GLU A 196 42.49 -13.49 44.28
CA GLU A 196 41.88 -14.39 43.31
C GLU A 196 40.37 -14.26 43.33
N ILE A 197 39.76 -14.04 44.50
CA ILE A 197 38.34 -13.70 44.58
C ILE A 197 37.99 -12.39 43.93
N ALA A 198 38.84 -11.37 44.04
CA ALA A 198 38.60 -10.13 43.32
C ALA A 198 38.60 -10.36 41.79
N GLN A 199 39.46 -11.25 41.29
CA GLN A 199 39.50 -11.63 39.87
C GLN A 199 38.29 -12.50 39.47
N LEU A 200 37.90 -13.44 40.34
CA LEU A 200 36.74 -14.28 40.14
C LEU A 200 35.47 -13.42 40.04
N ILE A 201 35.25 -12.49 40.97
CA ILE A 201 34.09 -11.59 40.97
C ILE A 201 34.01 -10.78 39.66
N LEU A 202 35.13 -10.21 39.20
CA LEU A 202 35.16 -9.46 37.94
C LEU A 202 34.80 -10.37 36.74
N ARG A 203 35.29 -11.61 36.76
CA ARG A 203 35.01 -12.59 35.71
C ARG A 203 33.55 -13.02 35.71
N LEU A 204 32.97 -13.23 36.89
CA LEU A 204 31.57 -13.58 37.09
C LEU A 204 30.64 -12.44 36.66
N ASP A 205 30.99 -11.18 36.95
CA ASP A 205 30.23 -9.99 36.52
C ASP A 205 30.23 -9.80 34.99
N THR A 206 31.24 -10.34 34.30
CA THR A 206 31.33 -10.28 32.83
C THR A 206 30.57 -11.43 32.14
N MET A 207 30.13 -12.45 32.87
CA MET A 207 29.41 -13.58 32.29
C MET A 207 27.97 -13.21 31.95
N GLU A 208 27.50 -13.64 30.77
CA GLU A 208 26.11 -13.44 30.36
C GLU A 208 25.21 -14.49 31.03
N GLY A 209 24.04 -14.08 31.53
CA GLY A 209 22.99 -15.00 31.99
C GLY A 209 22.67 -14.97 33.48
N PHE A 210 23.49 -14.32 34.32
CA PHE A 210 23.18 -14.12 35.74
C PHE A 210 23.70 -12.77 36.25
N GLU A 211 23.09 -12.25 37.30
CA GLU A 211 23.60 -11.10 38.06
C GLU A 211 24.21 -11.58 39.37
N LEU A 212 25.42 -11.12 39.65
CA LEU A 212 26.11 -11.38 40.90
C LEU A 212 25.86 -10.26 41.91
N ASN A 213 25.30 -10.60 43.07
CA ASN A 213 25.33 -9.67 44.21
C ASN A 213 26.68 -9.75 44.92
N GLU A 214 27.63 -8.92 44.47
CA GLU A 214 29.01 -8.94 45.00
C GLU A 214 29.08 -8.81 46.52
N LYS A 215 28.18 -8.01 47.12
CA LYS A 215 28.19 -7.75 48.57
C LYS A 215 27.85 -9.01 49.36
N LEU A 216 26.77 -9.69 48.97
CA LEU A 216 26.35 -10.94 49.61
C LEU A 216 27.35 -12.06 49.35
N PHE A 217 27.92 -12.13 48.13
CA PHE A 217 28.96 -13.10 47.79
C PHE A 217 30.19 -12.93 48.70
N ARG A 218 30.69 -11.69 48.85
CA ARG A 218 31.83 -11.39 49.74
C ARG A 218 31.51 -11.61 51.22
N GLU A 219 30.27 -11.40 51.64
CA GLU A 219 29.87 -11.64 53.02
C GLU A 219 29.79 -13.13 53.35
N LYS A 220 29.17 -13.96 52.49
CA LYS A 220 29.14 -15.41 52.68
C LYS A 220 30.56 -15.97 52.59
N TRP A 221 31.38 -15.50 51.65
CA TRP A 221 32.78 -15.91 51.55
C TRP A 221 33.57 -15.72 52.86
N LYS A 222 33.45 -14.55 53.50
CA LYS A 222 34.17 -14.27 54.75
C LYS A 222 33.76 -15.17 55.91
N LYS A 223 32.58 -15.79 55.83
CA LYS A 223 32.05 -16.70 56.87
C LYS A 223 32.44 -18.15 56.62
N THR A 224 32.93 -18.50 55.43
CA THR A 224 33.30 -19.88 55.06
C THR A 224 34.82 -20.08 55.04
N ASP A 225 35.24 -21.35 55.02
CA ASP A 225 36.61 -21.80 55.28
C ASP A 225 37.58 -21.60 54.10
N LYS A 226 37.52 -20.46 53.40
CA LYS A 226 38.40 -20.02 52.28
C LYS A 226 38.78 -21.08 51.20
N SER A 227 38.11 -22.21 51.20
CA SER A 227 38.41 -23.35 50.34
C SER A 227 37.55 -23.31 49.09
N LEU A 228 38.05 -23.90 48.00
CA LEU A 228 37.29 -24.13 46.78
C LEU A 228 35.94 -24.82 47.05
N SER A 229 35.92 -25.79 47.98
CA SER A 229 34.71 -26.55 48.33
C SER A 229 33.60 -25.63 48.88
N SER A 230 33.99 -24.61 49.64
CA SER A 230 33.07 -23.61 50.19
C SER A 230 32.47 -22.70 49.12
N ILE A 231 33.21 -22.41 48.04
CA ILE A 231 32.66 -21.67 46.89
C ILE A 231 31.65 -22.52 46.14
N LEU A 232 31.92 -23.83 45.98
CA LEU A 232 30.99 -24.74 45.35
C LEU A 232 29.68 -24.86 46.14
N GLU A 233 29.72 -24.87 47.47
CA GLU A 233 28.52 -24.78 48.31
C GLU A 233 27.76 -23.46 48.12
N ILE A 234 28.48 -22.35 47.92
CA ILE A 234 27.85 -21.05 47.60
C ILE A 234 27.17 -21.10 46.24
N VAL A 235 27.79 -21.73 45.23
CA VAL A 235 27.21 -21.92 43.89
C VAL A 235 26.06 -22.91 43.92
N GLN A 236 26.06 -23.90 44.81
CA GLN A 236 24.96 -24.84 44.96
C GLN A 236 23.66 -24.14 45.37
N ASN A 237 23.74 -23.01 46.10
CA ASN A 237 22.58 -22.16 46.38
C ASN A 237 21.93 -21.58 45.11
N LEU A 238 22.65 -21.48 43.98
CA LEU A 238 22.08 -21.04 42.69
C LEU A 238 21.08 -22.06 42.14
N MET A 239 21.28 -23.35 42.45
CA MET A 239 20.42 -24.45 42.00
C MET A 239 19.24 -24.71 42.95
N ASP A 240 19.29 -24.19 44.18
CA ASP A 240 18.24 -24.41 45.18
C ASP A 240 17.12 -23.37 45.06
N ALA A 241 16.00 -23.75 44.43
CA ALA A 241 14.83 -22.91 44.24
C ALA A 241 14.08 -22.50 45.53
N ASN A 242 14.56 -22.94 46.71
CA ASN A 242 13.95 -22.68 48.01
C ASN A 242 14.68 -21.61 48.84
N VAL A 243 15.73 -21.00 48.30
CA VAL A 243 16.44 -19.91 48.99
C VAL A 243 15.60 -18.62 48.90
N PRO A 244 15.33 -17.93 50.03
CA PRO A 244 14.62 -16.65 50.01
C PRO A 244 15.32 -15.65 49.09
N GLU A 245 14.57 -14.86 48.31
CA GLU A 245 15.12 -13.89 47.34
C GLU A 245 16.14 -12.92 47.95
N GLU A 246 16.03 -12.63 49.25
CA GLU A 246 16.95 -11.75 49.99
C GLU A 246 18.34 -12.37 50.22
N GLU A 247 18.47 -13.70 50.13
CA GLU A 247 19.71 -14.45 50.32
C GLU A 247 20.31 -15.00 49.02
N ASN A 248 19.64 -14.75 47.88
CA ASN A 248 20.11 -15.15 46.56
C ASN A 248 21.31 -14.31 46.16
N ILE A 249 22.45 -14.99 46.04
CA ILE A 249 23.70 -14.38 45.59
C ILE A 249 23.71 -14.22 44.07
N PHE A 250 22.98 -15.09 43.37
CA PHE A 250 22.90 -15.14 41.93
C PHE A 250 21.44 -15.03 41.50
N ASN A 251 21.15 -14.05 40.64
CA ASN A 251 19.84 -13.92 40.01
C ASN A 251 19.97 -14.30 38.53
N ILE A 252 19.31 -15.38 38.10
CA ILE A 252 19.35 -15.84 36.71
C ILE A 252 18.53 -14.87 35.84
N ARG A 253 19.16 -14.25 34.83
CA ARG A 253 18.48 -13.45 33.81
C ARG A 253 18.16 -14.33 32.61
N ALA A 254 17.09 -15.12 32.73
CA ALA A 254 16.61 -15.98 31.63
C ALA A 254 16.32 -15.20 30.33
N GLU A 255 15.98 -13.90 30.44
CA GLU A 255 15.63 -13.02 29.31
C GLU A 255 16.75 -12.84 28.27
N HIS A 256 18.02 -12.99 28.68
CA HIS A 256 19.17 -12.87 27.77
C HIS A 256 19.59 -14.21 27.13
N LEU A 257 19.15 -15.33 27.70
CA LEU A 257 19.53 -16.68 27.28
C LEU A 257 18.53 -17.29 26.31
N LEU A 258 17.32 -16.74 26.22
CA LEU A 258 16.35 -17.13 25.21
C LEU A 258 16.73 -16.57 23.83
N PRO A 259 16.72 -17.42 22.77
CA PRO A 259 16.85 -16.99 21.39
C PRO A 259 15.91 -15.80 21.11
N ARG A 260 16.39 -14.79 20.38
CA ARG A 260 15.60 -13.58 20.05
C ARG A 260 14.22 -13.91 19.46
N GLU A 261 14.10 -15.06 18.79
CA GLU A 261 12.88 -15.56 18.17
C GLU A 261 11.79 -15.95 19.18
N LEU A 262 12.14 -16.20 20.45
CA LEU A 262 11.20 -16.54 21.53
C LEU A 262 10.84 -15.35 22.44
N ARG A 263 11.39 -14.14 22.20
CA ARG A 263 11.04 -12.94 23.01
C ARG A 263 9.75 -12.25 22.58
N GLY A 264 9.16 -12.67 21.46
CA GLY A 264 8.00 -12.00 20.83
C GLY A 264 6.73 -12.84 20.76
N LEU A 265 6.71 -14.01 21.40
CA LEU A 265 5.52 -14.85 21.59
C LEU A 265 5.02 -14.68 23.03
#